data_AF-A0A9D6AAM4-F1
#
_entry.id   AF-A0A9D6AAM4-F1
#
_cell.length_a   1.000
_cell.length_b   1.000
_cell.length_c   1.000
_cell.angle_alpha   90.00
_cell.angle_beta   90.00
_cell.angle_gamma   90.00
#
_symmetry.space_group_name_H-M   'P 1'
#
loop_
_entity.id
_entity.type
_entity.pdbx_description
1 polymer ?
#
loop_
_entity_poly.entity_id
_entity_poly.type
_entity_poly.pdbx_seq_one_letter_code
_entity_poly.pdbx_strand_id
1 'polypeptide(L)'
;MNELQNLLVSGKPLWITVDGFRQAMLSVFPFHGKIDDNADKKSALGFSKAEIETYLKNHTWYQFETHTALQELIKVLAQEEGSAVTLTDEFDDEQLPDNSIAYHRVFGTVMAESYWWFSSKQLEADLLTSEANPQISCHFLHINSPGGEAWYLDRLSETLRNCQKPILTFYEQMCCSAGYYIGCHGNRVYALTENDYVGCIGTMCSFYDFEDYFAKLGIKKVEAKATNSDLKNKTFDDLRHGNDEAFVQNILNPLNAQFLAEVRGQRKLLAELPDDAPVLRGETFYTPQAVEIGLTDGSRTMAQAVAEAMTMGSEYTAAKNLKTAIYNI
;
A
#
# COMPACT_ATOMS: atom_id res chain seq x y z
N MET A 1 -14.29 -45.17 2.21
CA MET A 1 -14.21 -44.00 1.32
C MET A 1 -14.50 -44.47 -0.10
N ASN A 2 -15.42 -43.82 -0.81
CA ASN A 2 -15.69 -44.16 -2.22
C ASN A 2 -14.47 -43.83 -3.10
N GLU A 3 -14.33 -44.48 -4.26
CA GLU A 3 -13.22 -44.24 -5.20
C GLU A 3 -13.01 -42.75 -5.52
N LEU A 4 -14.11 -41.99 -5.63
CA LEU A 4 -14.09 -40.54 -5.86
C LEU A 4 -13.45 -39.74 -4.71
N GLN A 5 -13.67 -40.15 -3.46
CA GLN A 5 -13.01 -39.56 -2.29
C GLN A 5 -11.51 -39.78 -2.37
N ASN A 6 -11.07 -41.01 -2.59
CA ASN A 6 -9.65 -41.34 -2.70
C ASN A 6 -8.98 -40.58 -3.85
N LEU A 7 -9.67 -40.39 -4.98
CA LEU A 7 -9.18 -39.63 -6.11
C LEU A 7 -8.97 -38.14 -5.75
N LEU A 8 -9.95 -37.52 -5.07
CA LEU A 8 -9.88 -36.12 -4.63
C LEU A 8 -8.78 -35.86 -3.59
N VAL A 9 -8.52 -36.81 -2.67
CA VAL A 9 -7.46 -36.67 -1.66
C VAL A 9 -6.09 -37.16 -2.16
N SER A 10 -6.00 -37.74 -3.36
CA SER A 10 -4.75 -38.35 -3.85
C SER A 10 -3.65 -37.37 -4.24
N GLY A 11 -3.96 -36.06 -4.32
CA GLY A 11 -3.03 -35.03 -4.78
C GLY A 11 -2.68 -35.12 -6.27
N LYS A 12 -3.31 -36.02 -7.03
CA LYS A 12 -3.12 -36.13 -8.48
C LYS A 12 -3.90 -35.03 -9.21
N PRO A 13 -3.38 -34.48 -10.33
CA PRO A 13 -4.11 -33.52 -11.13
C PRO A 13 -5.39 -34.13 -11.70
N LEU A 14 -6.52 -33.47 -11.43
CA LEU A 14 -7.84 -33.84 -11.92
C LEU A 14 -8.22 -32.94 -13.08
N TRP A 15 -8.41 -33.52 -14.26
CA TRP A 15 -8.84 -32.82 -15.45
C TRP A 15 -10.36 -32.78 -15.52
N ILE A 16 -10.97 -31.98 -14.64
CA ILE A 16 -12.42 -31.77 -14.58
C ILE A 16 -12.75 -30.28 -14.58
N THR A 17 -13.94 -29.92 -15.05
CA THR A 17 -14.42 -28.53 -15.01
C THR A 17 -14.62 -28.08 -13.56
N VAL A 18 -14.65 -26.77 -13.31
CA VAL A 18 -14.94 -26.21 -11.98
C VAL A 18 -16.28 -26.72 -11.45
N ASP A 19 -17.30 -26.80 -12.30
CA ASP A 19 -18.61 -27.36 -11.94
C ASP A 19 -18.51 -28.86 -11.65
N GLY A 20 -17.73 -29.61 -12.45
CA GLY A 20 -17.46 -31.03 -12.22
C GLY A 20 -16.77 -31.27 -10.88
N PHE A 21 -15.79 -30.44 -10.52
CA PHE A 21 -15.12 -30.47 -9.23
C PHE A 21 -16.09 -30.14 -8.09
N ARG A 22 -16.92 -29.11 -8.25
CA ARG A 22 -17.93 -28.72 -7.26
C ARG A 22 -18.93 -29.84 -6.99
N GLN A 23 -19.46 -30.48 -8.04
CA GLN A 23 -20.39 -31.61 -7.90
C GLN A 23 -19.72 -32.82 -7.26
N ALA A 24 -18.47 -33.13 -7.66
CA ALA A 24 -17.68 -34.18 -7.04
C ALA A 24 -17.51 -33.91 -5.53
N MET A 25 -17.09 -32.70 -5.15
CA MET A 25 -16.95 -32.28 -3.75
C MET A 25 -18.27 -32.37 -2.97
N LEU A 26 -19.40 -31.95 -3.55
CA LEU A 26 -20.72 -32.05 -2.90
C LEU A 26 -21.17 -33.51 -2.72
N SER A 27 -20.88 -34.39 -3.67
CA SER A 27 -21.21 -35.82 -3.54
C SER A 27 -20.35 -36.54 -2.51
N VAL A 28 -19.10 -36.12 -2.38
CA VAL A 28 -18.04 -36.76 -1.58
C VAL A 28 -18.02 -36.23 -0.15
N PHE A 29 -18.26 -34.93 0.01
CA PHE A 29 -18.39 -34.24 1.29
C PHE A 29 -19.77 -33.58 1.33
N PRO A 30 -20.85 -34.37 1.39
CA PRO A 30 -22.18 -33.81 1.38
C PRO A 30 -22.39 -32.99 2.66
N PHE A 31 -22.74 -31.71 2.49
CA PHE A 31 -23.05 -30.77 3.56
C PHE A 31 -24.30 -31.25 4.33
N HIS A 32 -24.13 -32.20 5.25
CA HIS A 32 -25.17 -32.65 6.18
C HIS A 32 -25.14 -31.86 7.50
N GLY A 33 -24.20 -30.92 7.65
CA GLY A 33 -24.25 -29.96 8.75
C GLY A 33 -25.34 -28.94 8.47
N LYS A 34 -26.21 -28.69 9.46
CA LYS A 34 -26.93 -27.41 9.51
C LYS A 34 -25.86 -26.33 9.41
N ILE A 35 -25.92 -25.48 8.37
CA ILE A 35 -25.20 -24.22 8.43
C ILE A 35 -25.82 -23.52 9.64
N ASP A 36 -25.05 -23.46 10.72
CA ASP A 36 -25.40 -22.68 11.88
C ASP A 36 -25.28 -21.23 11.43
N ASP A 37 -26.35 -20.75 10.78
CA ASP A 37 -26.51 -19.42 10.18
C ASP A 37 -26.72 -18.38 11.29
N ASN A 38 -25.95 -18.56 12.36
CA ASN A 38 -25.96 -17.74 13.53
C ASN A 38 -25.32 -16.42 13.12
N ALA A 39 -26.15 -15.47 12.69
CA ALA A 39 -25.75 -14.14 12.24
C ALA A 39 -24.89 -13.41 13.29
N ASP A 40 -24.97 -13.84 14.55
CA ASP A 40 -24.21 -13.33 15.69
C ASP A 40 -22.82 -13.98 15.87
N LYS A 41 -22.45 -14.99 15.06
CA LYS A 41 -21.08 -15.52 15.07
C LYS A 41 -20.13 -14.45 14.53
N LYS A 42 -19.42 -13.84 15.48
CA LYS A 42 -18.34 -12.91 15.20
C LYS A 42 -17.16 -13.65 14.56
N SER A 43 -16.54 -13.02 13.57
CA SER A 43 -15.29 -13.48 12.97
C SER A 43 -14.17 -13.50 14.02
N ALA A 44 -13.00 -14.06 13.66
CA ALA A 44 -11.80 -13.95 14.49
C ALA A 44 -11.42 -12.49 14.82
N LEU A 45 -11.98 -11.54 14.07
CA LEU A 45 -11.78 -10.10 14.19
C LEU A 45 -12.90 -9.40 14.99
N GLY A 46 -13.86 -10.15 15.55
CA GLY A 46 -14.88 -9.61 16.44
C GLY A 46 -16.11 -8.99 15.77
N PHE A 47 -16.20 -9.02 14.43
CA PHE A 47 -17.32 -8.49 13.65
C PHE A 47 -18.27 -9.60 13.22
N SER A 48 -19.58 -9.36 13.36
CA SER A 48 -20.63 -10.17 12.77
C SER A 48 -20.66 -10.02 11.25
N LYS A 49 -21.26 -10.99 10.56
CA LYS A 49 -21.44 -10.93 9.10
C LYS A 49 -22.22 -9.69 8.66
N ALA A 50 -23.23 -9.29 9.42
CA ALA A 50 -24.06 -8.12 9.12
C ALA A 50 -23.29 -6.79 9.26
N GLU A 51 -22.40 -6.69 10.25
CA GLU A 51 -21.51 -5.52 10.43
C GLU A 51 -20.54 -5.39 9.25
N ILE A 52 -19.91 -6.50 8.85
CA ILE A 52 -19.01 -6.55 7.68
C ILE A 52 -19.76 -6.15 6.41
N GLU A 53 -20.92 -6.77 6.15
CA GLU A 53 -21.75 -6.45 4.97
C GLU A 53 -22.21 -4.99 4.95
N THR A 54 -22.43 -4.38 6.12
CA THR A 54 -22.82 -2.97 6.21
C THR A 54 -21.64 -2.06 5.92
N TYR A 55 -20.47 -2.32 6.49
CA TYR A 55 -19.26 -1.54 6.26
C TYR A 55 -18.86 -1.55 4.77
N LEU A 56 -18.87 -2.72 4.15
CA LEU A 56 -18.47 -2.93 2.75
C LEU A 56 -19.45 -2.35 1.70
N LYS A 57 -20.59 -1.78 2.11
CA LYS A 57 -21.46 -1.05 1.18
C LYS A 57 -20.83 0.23 0.65
N ASN A 58 -20.06 0.89 1.51
CA ASN A 58 -19.46 2.19 1.23
C ASN A 58 -17.93 2.15 1.26
N HIS A 59 -17.34 1.04 1.69
CA HIS A 59 -15.90 0.87 1.84
C HIS A 59 -15.38 -0.33 1.05
N THR A 60 -14.09 -0.25 0.73
CA THR A 60 -13.32 -1.35 0.18
C THR A 60 -13.01 -2.41 1.22
N TRP A 61 -12.65 -3.61 0.76
CA TRP A 61 -12.16 -4.65 1.67
C TRP A 61 -10.87 -4.21 2.37
N TYR A 62 -9.98 -3.51 1.65
CA TYR A 62 -8.74 -3.00 2.23
C TYR A 62 -8.98 -1.98 3.37
N GLN A 63 -9.98 -1.12 3.25
CA GLN A 63 -10.39 -0.21 4.33
C GLN A 63 -10.88 -0.99 5.56
N PHE A 64 -11.66 -2.05 5.35
CA PHE A 64 -12.11 -2.90 6.48
C PHE A 64 -10.93 -3.58 7.20
N GLU A 65 -9.94 -4.06 6.46
CA GLU A 65 -8.71 -4.62 7.03
C GLU A 65 -7.89 -3.55 7.78
N THR A 66 -7.84 -2.33 7.24
CA THR A 66 -7.20 -1.18 7.88
C THR A 66 -7.87 -0.82 9.20
N HIS A 67 -9.20 -0.68 9.19
CA HIS A 67 -10.00 -0.40 10.37
C HIS A 67 -9.76 -1.44 11.46
N THR A 68 -9.84 -2.71 11.09
CA THR A 68 -9.62 -3.81 12.03
C THR A 68 -8.20 -3.79 12.61
N ALA A 69 -7.19 -3.59 11.76
CA ALA A 69 -5.80 -3.50 12.21
C ALA A 69 -5.58 -2.31 13.14
N LEU A 70 -6.23 -1.17 12.89
CA LEU A 70 -6.17 -0.01 13.75
C LEU A 70 -6.81 -0.27 15.12
N GLN A 71 -7.98 -0.93 15.16
CA GLN A 71 -8.63 -1.29 16.43
C GLN A 71 -7.75 -2.21 17.28
N GLU A 72 -7.05 -3.16 16.67
CA GLU A 72 -6.09 -4.01 17.39
C GLU A 72 -4.87 -3.22 17.86
N LEU A 73 -4.33 -2.32 17.03
CA LEU A 73 -3.23 -1.45 17.40
C LEU A 73 -3.59 -0.57 18.62
N ILE A 74 -4.77 0.05 18.62
CA ILE A 74 -5.25 0.88 19.74
C ILE A 74 -5.33 0.05 21.04
N LYS A 75 -5.81 -1.20 20.96
CA LYS A 75 -5.87 -2.10 22.13
C LYS A 75 -4.48 -2.42 22.68
N VAL A 76 -3.49 -2.61 21.81
CA VAL A 76 -2.10 -2.87 22.23
C VAL A 76 -1.49 -1.62 22.87
N LEU A 77 -1.64 -0.45 22.24
CA LEU A 77 -1.12 0.81 22.77
C LEU A 77 -1.73 1.17 24.14
N ALA A 78 -3.02 0.91 24.33
CA ALA A 78 -3.69 1.13 25.61
C ALA A 78 -3.16 0.25 26.77
N GLN A 79 -2.47 -0.86 26.47
CA GLN A 79 -1.84 -1.71 27.48
C GLN A 79 -0.42 -1.25 27.83
N GLU A 80 0.26 -0.52 26.94
CA GLU A 80 1.67 -0.15 27.08
C GLU A 80 1.88 1.25 27.69
N GLU A 81 1.00 2.23 27.44
CA GLU A 81 1.14 3.60 27.95
C GLU A 81 -0.19 4.25 28.37
N GLY A 82 -0.14 5.08 29.42
CA GLY A 82 -1.28 5.84 29.96
C GLY A 82 -1.54 7.20 29.30
N SER A 83 -1.04 7.43 28.07
CA SER A 83 -1.34 8.65 27.32
C SER A 83 -2.52 8.41 26.36
N ALA A 84 -3.50 9.31 26.36
CA ALA A 84 -4.69 9.22 25.52
C ALA A 84 -4.36 9.65 24.09
N VAL A 85 -3.71 8.77 23.33
CA VAL A 85 -3.51 8.95 21.88
C VAL A 85 -4.81 8.59 21.16
N THR A 86 -5.30 9.49 20.31
CA THR A 86 -6.40 9.20 19.40
C THR A 86 -5.88 8.99 17.99
N LEU A 87 -5.76 7.72 17.58
CA LEU A 87 -5.56 7.34 16.20
C LEU A 87 -6.92 7.09 15.54
N THR A 88 -7.12 7.54 14.31
CA THR A 88 -8.39 7.34 13.58
C THR A 88 -8.16 7.05 12.10
N ASP A 89 -9.02 6.21 11.53
CA ASP A 89 -9.21 6.01 10.09
C ASP A 89 -10.54 6.59 9.58
N GLU A 90 -11.34 7.22 10.46
CA GLU A 90 -12.60 7.90 10.16
C GLU A 90 -12.32 9.41 9.99
N PHE A 91 -11.79 9.79 8.83
CA PHE A 91 -11.19 11.11 8.62
C PHE A 91 -12.18 12.28 8.56
N ASP A 92 -13.45 12.01 8.25
CA ASP A 92 -14.54 12.98 8.15
C ASP A 92 -15.34 13.15 9.44
N ASP A 93 -15.00 12.42 10.51
CA ASP A 93 -15.68 12.56 11.80
C ASP A 93 -15.36 13.91 12.46
N GLU A 94 -16.37 14.77 12.58
CA GLU A 94 -16.29 16.09 13.21
C GLU A 94 -16.24 16.01 14.76
N GLN A 95 -16.53 14.84 15.34
CA GLN A 95 -16.57 14.61 16.80
C GLN A 95 -15.25 14.08 17.36
N LEU A 96 -14.23 13.94 16.51
CA LEU A 96 -12.90 13.54 16.93
C LEU A 96 -12.37 14.50 18.02
N PRO A 97 -11.65 13.97 19.03
CA PRO A 97 -10.90 14.80 19.96
C PRO A 97 -9.86 15.69 19.26
N ASP A 98 -9.61 16.88 19.81
CA ASP A 98 -8.57 17.78 19.32
C ASP A 98 -7.20 17.06 19.33
N ASN A 99 -6.42 17.30 18.27
CA ASN A 99 -5.11 16.68 18.04
C ASN A 99 -5.17 15.17 17.77
N SER A 100 -6.27 14.67 17.23
CA SER A 100 -6.31 13.31 16.67
C SER A 100 -5.27 13.14 15.55
N ILE A 101 -4.81 11.91 15.37
CA ILE A 101 -3.85 11.52 14.33
C ILE A 101 -4.58 10.70 13.27
N ALA A 102 -4.47 11.11 12.02
CA ALA A 102 -4.93 10.33 10.88
C ALA A 102 -4.00 9.14 10.64
N TYR A 103 -4.49 7.92 10.85
CA TYR A 103 -3.75 6.69 10.62
C TYR A 103 -3.99 6.18 9.20
N HIS A 104 -2.92 6.18 8.40
CA HIS A 104 -2.94 5.74 7.01
C HIS A 104 -2.13 4.46 6.86
N ARG A 105 -2.79 3.34 6.59
CA ARG A 105 -2.12 2.04 6.39
C ARG A 105 -1.76 1.84 4.93
N VAL A 106 -0.48 1.57 4.63
CA VAL A 106 0.05 1.28 3.29
C VAL A 106 0.68 -0.12 3.28
N PHE A 107 -0.15 -1.15 3.11
CA PHE A 107 0.24 -2.55 3.24
C PHE A 107 0.05 -3.32 1.93
N GLY A 108 1.04 -4.15 1.61
CA GLY A 108 1.03 -4.97 0.40
C GLY A 108 1.31 -4.17 -0.86
N THR A 109 0.89 -4.72 -2.01
CA THR A 109 1.15 -4.11 -3.32
C THR A 109 0.41 -2.80 -3.48
N VAL A 110 1.13 -1.75 -3.89
CA VAL A 110 0.56 -0.47 -4.24
C VAL A 110 -0.14 -0.57 -5.60
N MET A 111 -1.43 -0.27 -5.63
CA MET A 111 -2.22 -0.19 -6.86
C MET A 111 -2.78 1.23 -6.99
N ALA A 112 -3.02 1.70 -8.21
CA ALA A 112 -3.66 3.00 -8.39
C ALA A 112 -5.11 3.00 -7.91
N GLU A 113 -5.81 1.88 -8.13
CA GLU A 113 -7.21 1.70 -7.77
C GLU A 113 -7.46 0.23 -7.46
N SER A 114 -7.94 -0.08 -6.25
CA SER A 114 -8.20 -1.46 -5.84
C SER A 114 -9.24 -1.52 -4.74
N TYR A 115 -10.06 -2.57 -4.78
CA TYR A 115 -10.99 -2.92 -3.71
C TYR A 115 -10.34 -3.82 -2.64
N TRP A 116 -9.35 -4.63 -3.05
CA TRP A 116 -8.77 -5.68 -2.20
C TRP A 116 -7.39 -5.32 -1.65
N TRP A 117 -6.66 -4.46 -2.35
CA TRP A 117 -5.31 -4.04 -1.98
C TRP A 117 -5.25 -2.54 -1.73
N PHE A 118 -4.12 -2.06 -1.24
CA PHE A 118 -3.87 -0.63 -1.06
C PHE A 118 -4.08 0.13 -2.38
N SER A 119 -4.76 1.27 -2.29
CA SER A 119 -5.11 2.14 -3.40
C SER A 119 -4.50 3.53 -3.21
N SER A 120 -3.62 3.97 -4.11
CA SER A 120 -3.00 5.29 -4.04
C SER A 120 -4.01 6.43 -4.24
N LYS A 121 -5.05 6.21 -5.06
CA LYS A 121 -6.18 7.16 -5.19
C LYS A 121 -6.98 7.28 -3.90
N GLN A 122 -7.18 6.17 -3.20
CA GLN A 122 -7.88 6.20 -1.91
C GLN A 122 -7.05 6.96 -0.88
N LEU A 123 -5.74 6.69 -0.79
CA LEU A 123 -4.87 7.44 0.11
C LEU A 123 -4.89 8.95 -0.19
N GLU A 124 -4.91 9.35 -1.46
CA GLU A 124 -5.06 10.77 -1.81
C GLU A 124 -6.37 11.36 -1.27
N ALA A 125 -7.51 10.69 -1.49
CA ALA A 125 -8.80 11.13 -0.97
C ALA A 125 -8.82 11.20 0.57
N ASP A 126 -8.19 10.22 1.23
CA ASP A 126 -8.07 10.14 2.68
C ASP A 126 -7.19 11.28 3.22
N LEU A 127 -6.08 11.61 2.55
CA LEU A 127 -5.22 12.75 2.88
C LEU A 127 -5.96 14.07 2.74
N LEU A 128 -6.72 14.27 1.65
CA LEU A 128 -7.51 15.49 1.45
C LEU A 128 -8.59 15.67 2.52
N THR A 129 -9.30 14.59 2.85
CA THR A 129 -10.33 14.58 3.89
C THR A 129 -9.72 14.86 5.27
N SER A 130 -8.65 14.14 5.61
CA SER A 130 -7.98 14.30 6.90
C SER A 130 -7.26 15.63 7.03
N GLU A 131 -6.77 16.25 5.94
CA GLU A 131 -6.25 17.62 5.97
C GLU A 131 -7.33 18.66 6.24
N ALA A 132 -8.51 18.50 5.64
CA ALA A 132 -9.63 19.41 5.84
C ALA A 132 -10.20 19.36 7.27
N ASN A 133 -10.09 18.23 7.96
CA ASN A 133 -10.64 18.07 9.31
C ASN A 133 -9.79 18.83 10.37
N PRO A 134 -10.33 19.84 11.07
CA PRO A 134 -9.57 20.63 12.04
C PRO A 134 -9.17 19.87 13.31
N GLN A 135 -9.83 18.76 13.63
CA GLN A 135 -9.53 17.92 14.80
C GLN A 135 -8.27 17.08 14.59
N ILE A 136 -7.95 16.79 13.33
CA ILE A 136 -6.76 16.05 12.94
C ILE A 136 -5.57 17.00 12.86
N SER A 137 -4.47 16.64 13.51
CA SER A 137 -3.26 17.48 13.62
C SER A 137 -2.01 16.88 12.99
N CYS A 138 -2.00 15.59 12.67
CA CYS A 138 -0.86 14.89 12.09
C CYS A 138 -1.32 13.69 11.23
N HIS A 139 -0.55 13.36 10.20
CA HIS A 139 -0.71 12.14 9.41
C HIS A 139 0.35 11.10 9.83
N PHE A 140 -0.10 9.87 10.07
CA PHE A 140 0.76 8.74 10.40
C PHE A 140 0.68 7.70 9.27
N LEU A 141 1.72 7.62 8.45
CA LEU A 141 1.83 6.60 7.40
C LEU A 141 2.46 5.34 7.97
N HIS A 142 1.68 4.27 8.14
CA HIS A 142 2.16 2.97 8.56
C HIS A 142 2.37 2.06 7.34
N ILE A 143 3.62 1.76 7.00
CA ILE A 143 4.00 1.12 5.73
C ILE A 143 4.57 -0.28 5.94
N ASN A 144 4.07 -1.24 5.18
CA ASN A 144 4.70 -2.53 4.94
C ASN A 144 4.42 -2.92 3.49
N SER A 145 5.28 -2.46 2.58
CA SER A 145 5.00 -2.57 1.15
C SER A 145 6.25 -2.87 0.31
N PRO A 146 6.18 -3.83 -0.62
CA PRO A 146 7.17 -4.04 -1.67
C PRO A 146 7.13 -2.98 -2.79
N GLY A 147 6.16 -2.07 -2.75
CA GLY A 147 5.85 -1.17 -3.84
C GLY A 147 4.76 -1.74 -4.73
N GLY A 148 4.80 -1.39 -6.03
CA GLY A 148 3.75 -1.77 -6.96
C GLY A 148 3.69 -0.86 -8.17
N GLU A 149 2.48 -0.46 -8.52
CA GLU A 149 2.17 0.32 -9.71
C GLU A 149 2.76 1.74 -9.64
N ALA A 150 3.43 2.18 -10.71
CA ALA A 150 3.97 3.54 -10.82
C ALA A 150 2.91 4.58 -11.23
N TRP A 151 1.83 4.13 -11.86
CA TRP A 151 0.72 4.98 -12.27
C TRP A 151 0.09 5.67 -11.05
N TYR A 152 -0.28 6.94 -11.20
CA TYR A 152 -0.89 7.79 -10.17
C TYR A 152 0.01 8.25 -9.01
N LEU A 153 1.21 7.68 -8.83
CA LEU A 153 2.13 8.12 -7.77
C LEU A 153 2.55 9.58 -7.92
N ASP A 154 2.58 10.13 -9.13
CA ASP A 154 2.89 11.53 -9.39
C ASP A 154 1.85 12.47 -8.74
N ARG A 155 0.56 12.16 -8.89
CA ARG A 155 -0.57 12.90 -8.30
C ARG A 155 -0.58 12.75 -6.78
N LEU A 156 -0.48 11.52 -6.28
CA LEU A 156 -0.43 11.27 -4.84
C LEU A 156 0.75 12.00 -4.18
N SER A 157 1.92 11.98 -4.81
CA SER A 157 3.10 12.68 -4.32
C SER A 157 2.92 14.19 -4.30
N GLU A 158 2.23 14.76 -5.29
CA GLU A 158 1.84 16.17 -5.27
C GLU A 158 0.94 16.50 -4.07
N THR A 159 -0.03 15.66 -3.76
CA THR A 159 -0.88 15.81 -2.56
C THR A 159 -0.05 15.71 -1.28
N LEU A 160 0.81 14.70 -1.15
CA LEU A 160 1.70 14.53 0.02
C LEU A 160 2.64 15.72 0.24
N ARG A 161 3.20 16.31 -0.83
CA ARG A 161 4.01 17.54 -0.73
C ARG A 161 3.23 18.74 -0.21
N ASN A 162 1.94 18.79 -0.50
CA ASN A 162 1.08 19.93 -0.18
C ASN A 162 0.36 19.79 1.17
N CYS A 163 0.48 18.65 1.85
CA CYS A 163 0.04 18.49 3.23
C CYS A 163 0.66 19.58 4.11
N GLN A 164 -0.18 20.23 4.92
CA GLN A 164 0.25 21.28 5.85
C GLN A 164 0.49 20.69 7.23
N LYS A 165 -0.27 19.65 7.60
CA LYS A 165 -0.07 18.88 8.81
C LYS A 165 1.19 18.02 8.66
N PRO A 166 1.97 17.87 9.73
CA PRO A 166 3.17 17.05 9.68
C PRO A 166 2.82 15.59 9.38
N ILE A 167 3.69 14.94 8.63
CA ILE A 167 3.62 13.53 8.26
C ILE A 167 4.72 12.78 9.00
N LEU A 168 4.36 11.75 9.76
CA LEU A 168 5.30 10.76 10.28
C LEU A 168 5.12 9.46 9.50
N THR A 169 6.21 8.97 8.91
CA THR A 169 6.27 7.66 8.27
C THR A 169 6.89 6.66 9.22
N PHE A 170 6.18 5.56 9.44
CA PHE A 170 6.64 4.42 10.21
C PHE A 170 6.52 3.18 9.33
N TYR A 171 7.58 2.40 9.19
CA TYR A 171 7.53 1.16 8.41
C TYR A 171 7.97 -0.04 9.22
N GLU A 172 7.31 -1.17 8.96
CA GLU A 172 7.67 -2.48 9.49
C GLU A 172 7.90 -3.45 8.33
N GLN A 173 8.85 -4.36 8.49
CA GLN A 173 9.31 -5.32 7.50
C GLN A 173 9.95 -4.68 6.27
N MET A 174 9.21 -3.86 5.51
CA MET A 174 9.70 -3.25 4.28
C MET A 174 9.00 -1.94 3.87
N CYS A 175 9.79 -1.01 3.34
CA CYS A 175 9.32 0.20 2.68
C CYS A 175 10.06 0.36 1.34
N CYS A 176 9.59 -0.32 0.29
CA CYS A 176 10.33 -0.45 -0.97
C CYS A 176 9.57 0.14 -2.16
N SER A 177 10.32 0.64 -3.16
CA SER A 177 9.80 1.08 -4.46
C SER A 177 8.63 2.07 -4.30
N ALA A 178 7.46 1.83 -4.90
CA ALA A 178 6.28 2.69 -4.74
C ALA A 178 5.89 2.94 -3.26
N GLY A 179 6.17 2.00 -2.36
CA GLY A 179 5.97 2.18 -0.92
C GLY A 179 6.91 3.24 -0.34
N TYR A 180 8.17 3.27 -0.80
CA TYR A 180 9.11 4.33 -0.43
C TYR A 180 8.82 5.65 -1.16
N TYR A 181 8.28 5.61 -2.38
CA TYR A 181 7.77 6.81 -3.07
C TYR A 181 6.77 7.53 -2.16
N ILE A 182 5.87 6.80 -1.50
CA ILE A 182 4.92 7.35 -0.53
C ILE A 182 5.64 7.74 0.78
N GLY A 183 6.44 6.84 1.33
CA GLY A 183 7.07 7.01 2.64
C GLY A 183 8.14 8.10 2.72
N CYS A 184 8.76 8.49 1.61
CA CYS A 184 9.81 9.50 1.63
C CYS A 184 9.31 10.90 2.02
N HIS A 185 7.99 11.16 1.92
CA HIS A 185 7.34 12.42 2.28
C HIS A 185 7.21 12.65 3.80
N GLY A 186 7.49 11.64 4.63
CA GLY A 186 7.51 11.80 6.08
C GLY A 186 8.53 12.86 6.52
N ASN A 187 8.09 13.83 7.34
CA ASN A 187 9.00 14.72 8.06
C ASN A 187 9.94 13.94 8.99
N ARG A 188 9.45 12.79 9.47
CA ARG A 188 10.19 11.74 10.18
C ARG A 188 9.89 10.40 9.53
N VAL A 189 10.92 9.57 9.33
CA VAL A 189 10.82 8.24 8.73
C VAL A 189 11.50 7.22 9.64
N TYR A 190 10.73 6.38 10.32
CA TYR A 190 11.28 5.39 11.26
C TYR A 190 10.97 3.95 10.85
N ALA A 191 11.94 3.06 11.07
CA ALA A 191 11.75 1.62 11.01
C ALA A 191 11.24 1.08 12.35
N LEU A 192 10.59 -0.09 12.36
CA LEU A 192 10.27 -0.81 13.60
C LEU A 192 11.53 -1.46 14.20
N THR A 193 12.37 -2.06 13.36
CA THR A 193 13.54 -2.84 13.81
C THR A 193 14.74 -2.65 12.89
N GLU A 194 15.93 -3.00 13.37
CA GLU A 194 17.17 -2.95 12.60
C GLU A 194 17.17 -3.88 11.37
N ASN A 195 16.29 -4.89 11.36
CA ASN A 195 16.16 -5.87 10.28
C ASN A 195 15.10 -5.50 9.23
N ASP A 196 14.40 -4.39 9.40
CA ASP A 196 13.54 -3.88 8.34
C ASP A 196 14.40 -3.31 7.22
N TYR A 197 13.85 -3.25 6.01
CA TYR A 197 14.58 -2.75 4.84
C TYR A 197 13.78 -1.77 4.00
N VAL A 198 14.50 -0.82 3.41
CA VAL A 198 13.94 0.34 2.71
C VAL A 198 14.76 0.63 1.47
N GLY A 199 14.17 1.34 0.50
CA GLY A 199 14.83 1.70 -0.75
C GLY A 199 14.13 1.08 -1.95
N CYS A 200 14.86 0.34 -2.79
CA CYS A 200 14.36 -0.15 -4.08
C CYS A 200 13.88 1.01 -4.97
N ILE A 201 14.65 2.11 -5.00
CA ILE A 201 14.33 3.30 -5.78
C ILE A 201 14.71 3.03 -7.24
N GLY A 202 13.71 2.76 -8.05
CA GLY A 202 13.88 2.41 -9.46
C GLY A 202 12.56 2.06 -10.12
N THR A 203 12.59 1.92 -11.44
CA THR A 203 11.45 1.39 -12.21
C THR A 203 11.85 0.13 -12.96
N MET A 204 10.90 -0.80 -13.05
CA MET A 204 11.05 -2.01 -13.85
C MET A 204 9.70 -2.43 -14.42
N CYS A 205 9.74 -3.23 -15.47
CA CYS A 205 8.57 -3.94 -15.98
C CYS A 205 8.96 -5.39 -16.26
N SER A 206 8.10 -6.32 -15.85
CA SER A 206 8.25 -7.73 -16.14
C SER A 206 6.89 -8.35 -16.38
N PHE A 207 6.80 -9.24 -17.38
CA PHE A 207 5.59 -10.00 -17.68
C PHE A 207 5.96 -11.35 -18.30
N TYR A 208 5.05 -12.32 -18.15
CA TYR A 208 5.20 -13.63 -18.75
C TYR A 208 4.63 -13.66 -20.16
N ASP A 209 5.37 -14.25 -21.09
CA ASP A 209 4.89 -14.57 -22.42
C ASP A 209 4.36 -16.01 -22.47
N PHE A 210 3.09 -16.17 -22.86
CA PHE A 210 2.41 -17.45 -22.99
C PHE A 210 2.11 -17.87 -24.44
N GLU A 211 2.54 -17.13 -25.46
CA GLU A 211 2.19 -17.45 -26.86
C GLU A 211 2.67 -18.85 -27.27
N ASP A 212 3.89 -19.24 -26.92
CA ASP A 212 4.43 -20.58 -27.20
C ASP A 212 3.67 -21.69 -26.45
N TYR A 213 3.22 -21.40 -25.23
CA TYR A 213 2.42 -22.34 -24.44
C TYR A 213 1.06 -22.58 -25.11
N PHE A 214 0.37 -21.51 -25.52
CA PHE A 214 -0.90 -21.60 -26.22
C PHE A 214 -0.76 -22.26 -27.60
N ALA A 215 0.33 -21.99 -28.32
CA ALA A 215 0.60 -22.64 -29.60
C ALA A 215 0.69 -24.16 -29.48
N LYS A 216 1.29 -24.69 -28.40
CA LYS A 216 1.34 -26.13 -28.10
C LYS A 216 -0.05 -26.72 -27.80
N LEU A 217 -0.98 -25.92 -27.31
CA LEU A 217 -2.39 -26.29 -27.13
C LEU A 217 -3.22 -26.16 -28.42
N GLY A 218 -2.60 -25.78 -29.53
CA GLY A 218 -3.28 -25.52 -30.80
C GLY A 218 -4.00 -24.16 -30.87
N ILE A 219 -3.79 -23.28 -29.88
CA ILE A 219 -4.38 -21.94 -29.83
C ILE A 219 -3.40 -20.95 -30.45
N LYS A 220 -3.82 -20.26 -31.52
CA LYS A 220 -3.01 -19.26 -32.21
C LYS A 220 -3.61 -17.86 -32.01
N LYS A 221 -2.75 -16.89 -31.69
CA LYS A 221 -3.12 -15.48 -31.72
C LYS A 221 -3.19 -15.01 -33.18
N VAL A 222 -4.32 -14.46 -33.58
CA VAL A 222 -4.53 -13.84 -34.90
C VAL A 222 -4.89 -12.37 -34.66
N GLU A 223 -4.10 -11.46 -35.21
CA GLU A 223 -4.30 -10.01 -35.05
C GLU A 223 -4.25 -9.33 -36.41
N ALA A 224 -5.03 -8.26 -36.57
CA ALA A 224 -4.94 -7.34 -37.70
C ALA A 224 -5.00 -5.91 -37.16
N LYS A 225 -4.18 -5.02 -37.73
CA LYS A 225 -4.17 -3.59 -37.44
C LYS A 225 -4.64 -2.85 -38.68
N ALA A 226 -5.38 -1.75 -38.51
CA ALA A 226 -5.72 -0.89 -39.64
C ALA A 226 -4.45 -0.27 -40.23
N THR A 227 -4.46 0.05 -41.54
CA THR A 227 -3.27 0.57 -42.26
C THR A 227 -2.62 1.77 -41.57
N ASN A 228 -3.42 2.69 -41.01
CA ASN A 228 -2.93 3.88 -40.29
C ASN A 228 -2.87 3.67 -38.77
N SER A 229 -2.72 2.43 -38.31
CA SER A 229 -2.63 2.06 -36.88
C SER A 229 -1.52 1.04 -36.63
N ASP A 230 -0.50 1.03 -37.50
CA ASP A 230 0.68 0.18 -37.44
C ASP A 230 1.52 0.37 -36.16
N LEU A 231 1.42 1.54 -35.52
CA LEU A 231 2.08 1.82 -34.23
C LEU A 231 1.36 1.23 -32.99
N LYS A 232 0.13 0.70 -33.12
CA LYS A 232 -0.58 0.10 -31.97
C LYS A 232 0.22 -1.06 -31.39
N ASN A 233 0.42 -1.06 -30.07
CA ASN A 233 1.20 -2.05 -29.32
C ASN A 233 2.68 -2.19 -29.74
N LYS A 234 3.18 -1.40 -30.71
CA LYS A 234 4.51 -1.59 -31.29
C LYS A 234 5.61 -1.65 -30.23
N THR A 235 5.61 -0.74 -29.26
CA THR A 235 6.61 -0.71 -28.18
C THR A 235 6.62 -1.98 -27.33
N PHE A 236 5.45 -2.56 -27.05
CA PHE A 236 5.33 -3.80 -26.28
C PHE A 236 5.64 -5.04 -27.14
N ASP A 237 5.23 -5.02 -28.42
CA ASP A 237 5.57 -6.05 -29.39
C ASP A 237 7.10 -6.09 -29.62
N ASP A 238 7.76 -4.94 -29.70
CA ASP A 238 9.21 -4.83 -29.82
C ASP A 238 9.91 -5.39 -28.58
N LEU A 239 9.46 -4.98 -27.37
CA LEU A 239 9.98 -5.50 -26.10
C LEU A 239 9.85 -7.03 -26.01
N ARG A 240 8.68 -7.57 -26.37
CA ARG A 240 8.43 -9.01 -26.44
C ARG A 240 9.43 -9.74 -27.33
N HIS A 241 9.86 -9.12 -28.43
CA HIS A 241 10.85 -9.68 -29.36
C HIS A 241 12.31 -9.31 -29.00
N GLY A 242 12.56 -8.77 -27.81
CA GLY A 242 13.90 -8.46 -27.31
C GLY A 242 14.45 -7.10 -27.72
N ASN A 243 13.62 -6.24 -28.32
CA ASN A 243 13.97 -4.85 -28.66
C ASN A 243 13.37 -3.90 -27.62
N ASP A 244 14.06 -3.72 -26.50
CA ASP A 244 13.57 -2.97 -25.33
C ASP A 244 13.89 -1.47 -25.36
N GLU A 245 14.78 -1.00 -26.24
CA GLU A 245 15.29 0.38 -26.28
C GLU A 245 14.17 1.43 -26.22
N ALA A 246 13.15 1.30 -27.07
CA ALA A 246 12.03 2.24 -27.10
C ALA A 246 11.13 2.15 -25.85
N PHE A 247 11.02 0.96 -25.24
CA PHE A 247 10.26 0.78 -24.00
C PHE A 247 11.00 1.42 -22.83
N VAL A 248 12.30 1.13 -22.69
CA VAL A 248 13.16 1.70 -21.65
C VAL A 248 13.19 3.22 -21.77
N GLN A 249 13.47 3.76 -22.95
CA GLN A 249 13.66 5.19 -23.16
C GLN A 249 12.38 6.00 -22.97
N ASN A 250 11.23 5.50 -23.42
CA ASN A 250 9.99 6.28 -23.45
C ASN A 250 9.02 5.96 -22.31
N ILE A 251 9.19 4.83 -21.61
CA ILE A 251 8.28 4.41 -20.53
C ILE A 251 9.03 4.33 -19.20
N LEU A 252 10.11 3.55 -19.09
CA LEU A 252 10.78 3.35 -17.80
C LEU A 252 11.61 4.57 -17.36
N ASN A 253 12.41 5.15 -18.25
CA ASN A 253 13.30 6.26 -17.92
C ASN A 253 12.57 7.51 -17.45
N PRO A 254 11.45 7.96 -18.07
CA PRO A 254 10.69 9.10 -17.56
C PRO A 254 10.13 8.88 -16.16
N LEU A 255 9.55 7.69 -15.90
CA LEU A 255 9.04 7.32 -14.58
C LEU A 255 10.17 7.24 -13.55
N ASN A 256 11.34 6.72 -13.94
CA ASN A 256 12.51 6.64 -13.06
C ASN A 256 13.04 8.03 -12.70
N ALA A 257 13.16 8.92 -13.68
CA ALA A 257 13.61 10.28 -13.46
C ALA A 257 12.69 11.03 -12.49
N GLN A 258 11.37 10.83 -12.62
CA GLN A 258 10.39 11.38 -11.69
C GLN A 258 10.56 10.83 -10.26
N PHE A 259 10.73 9.51 -10.11
CA PHE A 259 10.93 8.89 -8.81
C PHE A 259 12.22 9.39 -8.13
N LEU A 260 13.32 9.45 -8.87
CA LEU A 260 14.59 9.99 -8.37
C LEU A 260 14.46 11.46 -7.95
N ALA A 261 13.75 12.27 -8.75
CA ALA A 261 13.51 13.67 -8.43
C ALA A 261 12.73 13.84 -7.12
N GLU A 262 11.69 13.04 -6.90
CA GLU A 262 10.92 13.11 -5.65
C GLU A 262 11.72 12.69 -4.43
N VAL A 263 12.40 11.55 -4.50
CA VAL A 263 13.19 11.07 -3.36
C VAL A 263 14.29 12.08 -3.00
N ARG A 264 14.99 12.64 -4.00
CA ARG A 264 15.99 13.70 -3.79
C ARG A 264 15.37 14.97 -3.20
N GLY A 265 14.14 15.31 -3.60
CA GLY A 265 13.41 16.47 -3.09
C GLY A 265 12.99 16.33 -1.63
N GLN A 266 12.63 15.12 -1.19
CA GLN A 266 12.18 14.87 0.19
C GLN A 266 13.33 14.52 1.15
N ARG A 267 14.39 13.86 0.67
CA ARG A 267 15.47 13.33 1.51
C ARG A 267 16.80 14.04 1.21
N LYS A 268 17.12 15.03 2.05
CA LYS A 268 18.27 15.95 1.86
C LYS A 268 19.62 15.25 1.64
N LEU A 269 19.90 14.16 2.36
CA LEU A 269 21.17 13.44 2.20
C LEU A 269 21.27 12.76 0.82
N LEU A 270 20.14 12.37 0.23
CA LEU A 270 20.09 11.76 -1.09
C LEU A 270 20.23 12.79 -2.20
N ALA A 271 19.86 14.05 -1.96
CA ALA A 271 19.98 15.13 -2.95
C ALA A 271 21.43 15.32 -3.45
N GLU A 272 22.41 15.10 -2.56
CA GLU A 272 23.84 15.30 -2.85
C GLU A 272 24.55 14.04 -3.36
N LEU A 273 23.88 12.90 -3.42
CA LEU A 273 24.49 11.65 -3.88
C LEU A 273 24.67 11.64 -5.40
N PRO A 274 25.75 11.02 -5.93
CA PRO A 274 25.91 10.83 -7.36
C PRO A 274 24.88 9.82 -7.91
N ASP A 275 24.54 9.93 -9.19
CA ASP A 275 23.53 9.07 -9.82
C ASP A 275 23.91 7.58 -9.85
N ASP A 276 25.19 7.25 -9.70
CA ASP A 276 25.68 5.87 -9.62
C ASP A 276 25.62 5.27 -8.21
N ALA A 277 25.18 6.03 -7.20
CA ALA A 277 24.98 5.55 -5.85
C ALA A 277 23.98 4.36 -5.85
N PRO A 278 24.29 3.23 -5.18
CA PRO A 278 23.42 2.05 -5.20
C PRO A 278 21.97 2.34 -4.77
N VAL A 279 21.78 3.28 -3.85
CA VAL A 279 20.45 3.71 -3.40
C VAL A 279 19.58 4.33 -4.49
N LEU A 280 20.18 4.93 -5.51
CA LEU A 280 19.47 5.52 -6.65
C LEU A 280 19.39 4.57 -7.85
N ARG A 281 19.78 3.31 -7.64
CA ARG A 281 19.88 2.26 -8.67
C ARG A 281 19.04 1.02 -8.35
N GLY A 282 18.10 1.13 -7.42
CA GLY A 282 17.17 0.06 -7.06
C GLY A 282 17.64 -0.88 -5.94
N GLU A 283 18.73 -0.57 -5.23
CA GLU A 283 19.19 -1.39 -4.10
C GLU A 283 18.31 -1.21 -2.85
N THR A 284 18.25 -2.23 -2.00
CA THR A 284 17.60 -2.17 -0.69
C THR A 284 18.63 -2.12 0.44
N PHE A 285 18.25 -1.46 1.54
CA PHE A 285 19.14 -1.27 2.69
C PHE A 285 18.41 -1.62 3.96
N TYR A 286 19.06 -2.41 4.81
CA TYR A 286 18.61 -2.60 6.19
C TYR A 286 18.77 -1.31 7.00
N THR A 287 17.96 -1.15 8.04
CA THR A 287 17.82 0.11 8.79
C THR A 287 19.16 0.76 9.20
N PRO A 288 20.19 0.06 9.73
CA PRO A 288 21.45 0.72 10.10
C PRO A 288 22.11 1.44 8.92
N GLN A 289 22.19 0.79 7.75
CA GLN A 289 22.74 1.38 6.53
C GLN A 289 21.82 2.46 5.97
N ALA A 290 20.50 2.24 6.03
CA ALA A 290 19.51 3.19 5.59
C ALA A 290 19.58 4.51 6.37
N VAL A 291 19.93 4.47 7.66
CA VAL A 291 20.18 5.68 8.48
C VAL A 291 21.40 6.44 7.97
N GLU A 292 22.51 5.74 7.74
CA GLU A 292 23.76 6.36 7.25
C GLU A 292 23.56 7.05 5.88
N ILE A 293 22.78 6.42 5.00
CA ILE A 293 22.49 6.94 3.65
C ILE A 293 21.43 8.06 3.69
N GLY A 294 20.58 8.09 4.72
CA GLY A 294 19.51 9.08 4.89
C GLY A 294 18.15 8.67 4.35
N LEU A 295 17.93 7.37 4.10
CA LEU A 295 16.63 6.82 3.72
C LEU A 295 15.62 6.84 4.88
N THR A 296 16.10 6.67 6.11
CA THR A 296 15.31 6.62 7.36
C THR A 296 16.07 7.39 8.45
N ASP A 297 15.34 7.88 9.45
CA ASP A 297 15.86 8.69 10.55
C ASP A 297 16.20 7.86 11.80
N GLY A 298 15.94 6.54 11.77
CA GLY A 298 16.27 5.61 12.84
C GLY A 298 15.26 4.49 12.98
N SER A 299 15.37 3.73 14.08
CA SER A 299 14.36 2.78 14.51
C SER A 299 13.60 3.30 15.75
N ARG A 300 12.32 2.92 15.84
CA ARG A 300 11.40 3.25 16.94
C ARG A 300 10.47 2.07 17.18
N THR A 301 9.99 1.90 18.41
CA THR A 301 8.79 1.08 18.62
C THR A 301 7.56 1.81 18.08
N MET A 302 6.48 1.08 17.80
CA MET A 302 5.21 1.67 17.38
C MET A 302 4.73 2.74 18.37
N ALA A 303 4.77 2.45 19.68
CA ALA A 303 4.40 3.40 20.73
C ALA A 303 5.22 4.70 20.68
N GLN A 304 6.55 4.59 20.50
CA GLN A 304 7.42 5.77 20.39
C GLN A 304 7.12 6.60 19.14
N ALA A 305 6.88 5.94 18.00
CA ALA A 305 6.52 6.62 16.76
C ALA A 305 5.19 7.37 16.89
N VAL A 306 4.19 6.74 17.52
CA VAL A 306 2.88 7.35 17.78
C VAL A 306 2.99 8.54 18.76
N ALA A 307 3.79 8.41 19.82
CA ALA A 307 4.04 9.51 20.75
C ALA A 307 4.76 10.70 20.08
N GLU A 308 5.68 10.44 19.15
CA GLU A 308 6.33 11.48 18.35
C GLU A 308 5.34 12.15 17.39
N ALA A 309 4.44 11.40 16.75
CA ALA A 309 3.37 11.95 15.93
C ALA A 309 2.41 12.85 16.74
N MET A 310 2.06 12.48 17.98
CA MET A 310 1.26 13.33 18.87
C MET A 310 1.97 14.65 19.20
N THR A 311 3.29 14.58 19.42
CA THR A 311 4.11 15.75 19.69
C THR A 311 4.15 16.67 18.47
N MET A 312 4.40 16.11 17.28
CA MET A 312 4.39 16.83 16.01
C MET A 312 3.03 17.52 15.75
N GLY A 313 1.92 16.81 15.98
CA GLY A 313 0.57 17.36 15.84
C GLY A 313 0.28 18.49 16.82
N SER A 314 0.67 18.34 18.08
CA SER A 314 0.52 19.38 19.11
C SER A 314 1.31 20.65 18.77
N GLU A 315 2.55 20.50 18.29
CA GLU A 315 3.40 21.61 17.84
C GLU A 315 2.80 22.32 16.63
N TYR A 316 2.25 21.57 15.67
CA TYR A 316 1.54 22.13 14.51
C TYR A 316 0.33 22.97 14.95
N THR A 317 -0.53 22.43 15.82
CA THR A 317 -1.71 23.13 16.34
C THR A 317 -1.32 24.40 17.09
N ALA A 318 -0.29 24.33 17.94
CA ALA A 318 0.22 25.49 18.66
C ALA A 318 0.74 26.58 17.71
N ALA A 319 1.52 26.21 16.69
CA ALA A 319 2.04 27.13 15.69
C ALA A 319 0.92 27.77 14.83
N LYS A 320 -0.09 26.98 14.45
CA LYS A 320 -1.27 27.45 13.72
C LYS A 320 -2.06 28.47 14.54
N ASN A 321 -2.33 28.17 15.81
CA ASN A 321 -3.04 29.07 16.72
C ASN A 321 -2.30 30.39 16.95
N LEU A 322 -0.96 30.32 17.11
CA LEU A 322 -0.12 31.51 17.24
C LEU A 322 -0.20 32.40 16.00
N LYS A 323 -0.10 31.81 14.79
CA LYS A 323 -0.26 32.57 13.53
C LYS A 323 -1.62 33.24 13.46
N THR A 324 -2.70 32.51 13.70
CA THR A 324 -4.07 33.05 13.68
C THR A 324 -4.25 34.19 14.68
N ALA A 325 -3.67 34.09 15.88
CA ALA A 325 -3.71 35.15 16.88
C ALA A 325 -2.95 36.41 16.44
N ILE A 326 -1.83 36.28 15.73
CA ILE A 326 -1.03 37.42 15.23
C ILE A 326 -1.74 38.15 14.09
N TYR A 327 -2.39 37.42 13.17
CA TYR A 327 -3.05 38.01 11.99
C TYR A 327 -4.45 38.57 12.26
N ASN A 328 -5.05 38.25 13.41
CA ASN A 328 -6.35 38.77 13.84
C ASN A 328 -6.25 40.00 14.77
N ILE A 329 -5.07 40.63 14.86
CA ILE A 329 -4.83 41.93 15.52
C ILE A 329 -4.69 43.01 14.44
#